data_AF-A0A7W0V979-F1
#
_entry.id   AF-A0A7W0V979-F1
#
_cell.length_a   1.000
_cell.length_b   1.000
_cell.length_c   1.000
_cell.angle_alpha   90.00
_cell.angle_beta   90.00
_cell.angle_gamma   90.00
#
_symmetry.space_group_name_H-M   'P 1'
#
loop_
_entity.id
_entity.type
_entity.pdbx_description
1 polymer ?
#
loop_
_entity_poly.entity_id
_entity_poly.type
_entity_poly.pdbx_seq_one_letter_code
_entity_poly.pdbx_strand_id
1 'polypeptide(L)'
;MVRHPWTIATVLLLTACGGGDKKDVKKPVASKDPTVAPKKETEEERETKRIAAAHALIPDGSSCLPVALKEPGAPRLEVAAINSDLVICAIDVEPDRLLGPVACWKVDLKASPIGLVYIPAAPIPGRGISVKLDERCARGYCLPKDAKVPGDNVVHMTWHPDGAKVAVVLGDDVHLFDAASKAHEKSFPIRGEKGIAGKPTAVHWVGDVLYVEASDDTTASVWAFKTDGTAVGPIEAIGTTKPASTQGGSFSILDKSRVAVAEQGFSTMTIYEGDSGKRSKLVRKLTKPPCKADELTAYWAGNEGVGPKCKDHMAKNFDHLVGATAVAGSKSLVVTLRGPRLGELGLVDPKSLAEKSSLKLPWCGGGAATAGAEAADGSAKMADKAAAPKKAMTRGPAPKGGGGDEDPCAGGE
;
A
#
# COMPACT_ATOMS: atom_id res chain seq x y z
N MET A 1 -27.74 26.33 31.97
CA MET A 1 -28.15 26.85 33.29
C MET A 1 -28.67 25.72 34.15
N VAL A 2 -27.81 25.09 34.95
CA VAL A 2 -28.14 24.42 36.21
C VAL A 2 -26.86 24.53 37.05
N ARG A 3 -26.98 25.12 38.25
CA ARG A 3 -25.88 25.37 39.20
C ARG A 3 -25.51 24.07 39.92
N HIS A 4 -24.23 23.83 40.20
CA HIS A 4 -23.78 23.21 41.45
C HIS A 4 -22.33 23.63 41.77
N PRO A 5 -22.07 24.20 42.96
CA PRO A 5 -20.72 24.48 43.47
C PRO A 5 -20.26 23.37 44.43
N TRP A 6 -18.94 23.19 44.62
CA TRP A 6 -18.31 23.23 45.94
C TRP A 6 -16.81 22.90 45.87
N THR A 7 -16.05 23.84 46.41
CA THR A 7 -14.63 23.82 46.72
C THR A 7 -14.48 23.26 48.14
N ILE A 8 -13.62 22.26 48.38
CA ILE A 8 -13.06 22.01 49.71
C ILE A 8 -11.57 21.74 49.55
N ALA A 9 -10.78 22.71 50.02
CA ALA A 9 -9.36 22.57 50.30
C ALA A 9 -9.20 21.97 51.71
N THR A 10 -8.32 21.00 51.87
CA THR A 10 -7.90 20.51 53.19
C THR A 10 -6.40 20.64 53.30
N VAL A 11 -5.98 21.67 54.04
CA VAL A 11 -4.64 21.84 54.60
C VAL A 11 -4.61 21.04 55.89
N LEU A 12 -3.68 20.09 56.00
CA LEU A 12 -3.37 19.41 57.26
C LEU A 12 -1.88 19.64 57.55
N LEU A 13 -1.64 20.65 58.39
CA LEU A 13 -0.42 20.86 59.14
C LEU A 13 -0.56 20.07 60.46
N LEU A 14 0.35 19.15 60.71
CA LEU A 14 0.60 18.61 62.05
C LEU A 14 2.07 18.82 62.39
N THR A 15 2.27 19.59 63.46
CA THR A 15 3.52 19.89 64.14
C THR A 15 3.80 18.86 65.24
N ALA A 16 5.09 18.78 65.57
CA ALA A 16 5.66 18.56 66.90
C ALA A 16 6.18 17.16 67.32
N CYS A 17 7.51 17.17 67.55
CA CYS A 17 8.24 16.68 68.73
C CYS A 17 8.66 15.20 68.86
N GLY A 18 9.98 15.01 68.86
CA GLY A 18 10.67 14.50 70.05
C GLY A 18 11.19 13.07 69.98
N GLY A 19 12.50 12.91 69.85
CA GLY A 19 13.18 11.62 70.04
C GLY A 19 14.64 11.71 69.64
N GLY A 20 15.50 12.07 70.59
CA GLY A 20 16.94 12.12 70.40
C GLY A 20 17.53 10.72 70.48
N ASP A 21 18.09 10.25 69.36
CA ASP A 21 18.96 9.09 69.33
C ASP A 21 20.33 9.45 68.75
N LYS A 22 21.35 8.87 69.38
CA LYS A 22 22.78 9.12 69.17
C LYS A 22 23.15 8.97 67.69
N LYS A 23 23.77 10.01 67.12
CA LYS A 23 24.38 9.97 65.79
C LYS A 23 25.61 9.06 65.82
N ASP A 24 25.42 7.81 65.42
CA ASP A 24 26.52 7.02 64.86
C ASP A 24 26.95 7.69 63.55
N VAL A 25 28.20 8.17 63.53
CA VAL A 25 28.84 8.72 62.34
C VAL A 25 29.00 7.58 61.33
N LYS A 26 28.01 7.43 60.44
CA LYS A 26 28.15 6.61 59.24
C LYS A 26 29.27 7.19 58.39
N LYS A 27 30.38 6.44 58.34
CA LYS A 27 31.51 6.59 57.43
C LYS A 27 30.97 6.96 56.03
N PRO A 28 31.50 7.98 55.35
CA PRO A 28 31.01 8.38 54.04
C PRO A 28 31.11 7.17 53.11
N VAL A 29 29.96 6.68 52.67
CA VAL A 29 29.87 5.67 51.63
C VAL A 29 30.50 6.31 50.40
N ALA A 30 31.56 5.68 49.88
CA ALA A 30 32.23 6.11 48.67
C ALA A 30 31.15 6.42 47.61
N SER A 31 31.14 7.68 47.16
CA SER A 31 30.31 8.12 46.05
C SER A 31 30.51 7.10 44.93
N LYS A 32 29.45 6.37 44.56
CA LYS A 32 29.49 5.56 43.35
C LYS A 32 29.91 6.51 42.24
N ASP A 33 30.99 6.17 41.54
CA ASP A 33 31.40 6.90 40.34
C ASP A 33 30.15 7.12 39.49
N PRO A 34 29.92 8.34 38.99
CA PRO A 34 28.74 8.62 38.17
C PRO A 34 28.77 7.66 36.99
N THR A 35 27.82 6.73 36.96
CA THR A 35 27.60 5.82 35.84
C THR A 35 27.46 6.70 34.61
N VAL A 36 28.49 6.72 33.76
CA VAL A 36 28.48 7.52 32.52
C VAL A 36 27.27 7.05 31.73
N ALA A 37 26.29 7.92 31.56
CA ALA A 37 25.12 7.61 30.76
C ALA A 37 25.61 7.18 29.37
N PRO A 38 25.12 6.05 28.82
CA PRO A 38 25.56 5.59 27.51
C PRO A 38 25.40 6.73 26.50
N LYS A 39 26.43 6.96 25.68
CA LYS A 39 26.41 7.99 24.64
C LYS A 39 25.15 7.77 23.79
N LYS A 40 24.33 8.81 23.70
CA LYS A 40 23.14 8.83 22.86
C LYS A 40 23.55 8.65 21.40
N GLU A 41 22.94 7.68 20.75
CA GLU A 41 23.23 7.34 19.36
C GLU A 41 22.79 8.47 18.41
N THR A 42 23.62 8.82 17.44
CA THR A 42 23.27 9.82 16.40
C THR A 42 22.37 9.22 15.32
N GLU A 43 21.77 10.05 14.47
CA GLU A 43 20.94 9.53 13.37
C GLU A 43 21.79 8.80 12.32
N GLU A 44 23.01 9.26 12.08
CA GLU A 44 23.97 8.64 11.16
C GLU A 44 24.41 7.25 11.66
N GLU A 45 24.65 7.12 12.97
CA GLU A 45 24.93 5.83 13.62
C GLU A 45 23.73 4.87 13.46
N ARG A 46 22.50 5.35 13.70
CA ARG A 46 21.27 4.57 13.49
C ARG A 46 21.07 4.17 12.02
N GLU A 47 21.31 5.08 11.09
CA GLU A 47 21.21 4.82 9.65
C GLU A 47 22.19 3.74 9.22
N THR A 48 23.43 3.81 9.70
CA THR A 48 24.45 2.79 9.45
C THR A 48 24.01 1.43 9.97
N LYS A 49 23.42 1.35 11.19
CA LYS A 49 22.88 0.09 11.71
C LYS A 49 21.72 -0.45 10.88
N ARG A 50 20.82 0.42 10.40
CA ARG A 50 19.69 0.00 9.53
C ARG A 50 20.21 -0.55 8.20
N ILE A 51 21.19 0.10 7.58
CA ILE A 51 21.82 -0.37 6.33
C ILE A 51 22.51 -1.72 6.58
N ALA A 52 23.27 -1.86 7.67
CA ALA A 52 23.91 -3.12 8.02
C ALA A 52 22.89 -4.26 8.26
N ALA A 53 21.79 -3.97 8.94
CA ALA A 53 20.70 -4.92 9.16
C ALA A 53 20.01 -5.32 7.84
N ALA A 54 19.78 -4.36 6.93
CA ALA A 54 19.25 -4.63 5.59
C ALA A 54 20.19 -5.54 4.79
N HIS A 55 21.49 -5.23 4.78
CA HIS A 55 22.52 -6.03 4.10
C HIS A 55 22.64 -7.46 4.68
N ALA A 56 22.41 -7.63 5.99
CA ALA A 56 22.38 -8.95 6.62
C ALA A 56 21.19 -9.81 6.15
N LEU A 57 20.06 -9.18 5.78
CA LEU A 57 18.92 -9.90 5.20
C LEU A 57 19.18 -10.24 3.73
N ILE A 58 19.73 -9.29 2.97
CA ILE A 58 19.94 -9.42 1.53
C ILE A 58 21.29 -8.78 1.16
N PRO A 59 22.31 -9.61 0.84
CA PRO A 59 23.60 -9.09 0.41
C PRO A 59 23.52 -8.33 -0.91
N ASP A 60 24.39 -7.33 -1.06
CA ASP A 60 24.47 -6.49 -2.26
C ASP A 60 24.92 -7.29 -3.50
N GLY A 61 24.53 -6.79 -4.67
CA GLY A 61 25.05 -7.27 -5.96
C GLY A 61 24.39 -8.56 -6.49
N SER A 62 23.40 -9.11 -5.80
CA SER A 62 22.72 -10.33 -6.26
C SER A 62 21.95 -10.12 -7.57
N SER A 63 22.18 -10.97 -8.56
CA SER A 63 21.41 -11.02 -9.82
C SER A 63 20.18 -11.93 -9.75
N CYS A 64 19.78 -12.32 -8.54
CA CYS A 64 18.64 -13.19 -8.25
C CYS A 64 17.98 -12.82 -6.91
N LEU A 65 16.76 -13.29 -6.69
CA LEU A 65 16.05 -13.16 -5.42
C LEU A 65 16.60 -14.19 -4.40
N PRO A 66 17.06 -13.76 -3.21
CA PRO A 66 17.50 -14.70 -2.17
C PRO A 66 16.34 -15.59 -1.68
N VAL A 67 16.58 -16.88 -1.48
CA VAL A 67 15.55 -17.82 -0.98
C VAL A 67 14.99 -17.47 0.40
N ALA A 68 15.74 -16.72 1.21
CA ALA A 68 15.29 -16.19 2.50
C ALA A 68 14.03 -15.32 2.38
N LEU A 69 13.76 -14.73 1.20
CA LEU A 69 12.52 -13.98 0.94
C LEU A 69 11.26 -14.85 0.97
N LYS A 70 11.38 -16.18 0.99
CA LYS A 70 10.26 -17.11 1.10
C LYS A 70 9.89 -17.43 2.56
N GLU A 71 10.72 -17.03 3.51
CA GLU A 71 10.53 -17.36 4.92
C GLU A 71 9.44 -16.49 5.56
N PRO A 72 8.74 -16.98 6.60
CA PRO A 72 7.83 -16.16 7.38
C PRO A 72 8.54 -14.94 7.99
N GLY A 73 7.92 -13.77 7.94
CA GLY A 73 8.53 -12.51 8.45
C GLY A 73 9.62 -11.94 7.54
N ALA A 74 9.84 -12.52 6.36
CA ALA A 74 10.76 -11.97 5.38
C ALA A 74 10.21 -10.68 4.74
N PRO A 75 11.08 -9.81 4.21
CA PRO A 75 10.68 -8.65 3.43
C PRO A 75 9.70 -8.99 2.31
N ARG A 76 8.65 -8.18 2.15
CA ARG A 76 7.66 -8.35 1.08
C ARG A 76 8.20 -7.81 -0.24
N LEU A 77 7.92 -8.52 -1.34
CA LEU A 77 8.24 -8.03 -2.67
C LEU A 77 7.17 -7.05 -3.17
N GLU A 78 7.61 -5.92 -3.71
CA GLU A 78 6.77 -4.92 -4.36
C GLU A 78 7.36 -4.47 -5.69
N VAL A 79 6.50 -4.29 -6.68
CA VAL A 79 6.86 -3.69 -7.98
C VAL A 79 6.65 -2.17 -7.97
N ALA A 80 7.55 -1.46 -8.62
CA ALA A 80 7.52 -0.02 -8.85
C ALA A 80 8.04 0.31 -10.25
N ALA A 81 7.67 1.50 -10.75
CA ALA A 81 8.23 2.08 -11.97
C ALA A 81 9.13 3.26 -11.58
N ILE A 82 10.45 3.10 -11.73
CA ILE A 82 11.44 4.12 -11.33
C ILE A 82 12.21 4.51 -12.59
N ASN A 83 12.15 5.79 -12.98
CA ASN A 83 12.82 6.30 -14.19
C ASN A 83 12.45 5.51 -15.48
N SER A 84 11.21 5.01 -15.55
CA SER A 84 10.70 4.13 -16.63
C SER A 84 11.21 2.69 -16.60
N ASP A 85 12.05 2.33 -15.63
CA ASP A 85 12.47 0.96 -15.40
C ASP A 85 11.46 0.25 -14.49
N LEU A 86 11.21 -1.02 -14.80
CA LEU A 86 10.48 -1.92 -13.93
C LEU A 86 11.42 -2.36 -12.81
N VAL A 87 11.11 -1.98 -11.58
CA VAL A 87 11.90 -2.31 -10.39
C VAL A 87 11.07 -3.16 -9.46
N ILE A 88 11.68 -4.20 -8.89
CA ILE A 88 11.13 -4.94 -7.77
C ILE A 88 11.98 -4.67 -6.54
N CYS A 89 11.35 -4.40 -5.41
CA CYS A 89 12.03 -4.15 -4.14
C CYS A 89 11.52 -5.08 -3.06
N ALA A 90 12.44 -5.53 -2.22
CA ALA A 90 12.15 -6.20 -0.96
C ALA A 90 11.97 -5.13 0.13
N ILE A 91 10.78 -5.08 0.73
CA ILE A 91 10.39 -4.12 1.76
C ILE A 91 10.20 -4.85 3.09
N ASP A 92 11.06 -4.60 4.07
CA ASP A 92 10.92 -5.09 5.43
C ASP A 92 9.76 -4.36 6.12
N VAL A 93 8.77 -5.14 6.50
CA VAL A 93 7.55 -4.69 7.19
C VAL A 93 7.36 -5.38 8.54
N GLU A 94 8.39 -6.10 9.00
CA GLU A 94 8.37 -6.76 10.30
C GLU A 94 8.24 -5.70 11.40
N PRO A 95 7.19 -5.73 12.24
CA PRO A 95 6.93 -4.71 13.24
C PRO A 95 8.10 -4.42 14.18
N ASP A 96 8.95 -5.42 14.43
CA ASP A 96 10.09 -5.26 15.32
C ASP A 96 11.30 -4.56 14.69
N ARG A 97 11.41 -4.58 13.35
CA ARG A 97 12.56 -4.04 12.62
C ARG A 97 12.23 -2.80 11.80
N LEU A 98 11.17 -2.85 10.99
CA LEU A 98 10.68 -1.77 10.11
C LEU A 98 11.80 -1.07 9.31
N LEU A 99 12.68 -1.86 8.68
CA LEU A 99 13.81 -1.35 7.90
C LEU A 99 13.39 -0.68 6.59
N GLY A 100 12.15 -0.87 6.13
CA GLY A 100 11.68 -0.34 4.85
C GLY A 100 12.36 -1.07 3.68
N PRO A 101 12.74 -0.41 2.59
CA PRO A 101 13.43 -1.07 1.48
C PRO A 101 14.78 -1.63 1.96
N VAL A 102 15.00 -2.93 1.72
CA VAL A 102 16.25 -3.61 2.08
C VAL A 102 17.07 -4.05 0.87
N ALA A 103 16.43 -4.22 -0.29
CA ALA A 103 17.09 -4.45 -1.57
C ALA A 103 16.14 -4.13 -2.71
N CYS A 104 16.68 -3.78 -3.88
CA CYS A 104 15.90 -3.58 -5.09
C CYS A 104 16.62 -4.18 -6.30
N TRP A 105 15.86 -4.51 -7.33
CA TRP A 105 16.36 -5.02 -8.59
C TRP A 105 15.62 -4.39 -9.75
N LYS A 106 16.37 -3.88 -10.72
CA LYS A 106 15.84 -3.59 -12.04
C LYS A 106 15.59 -4.91 -12.77
N VAL A 107 14.39 -5.06 -13.33
CA VAL A 107 13.99 -6.24 -14.10
C VAL A 107 14.42 -6.05 -15.55
N ASP A 108 15.32 -6.89 -16.03
CA ASP A 108 15.72 -6.91 -17.44
C ASP A 108 14.77 -7.80 -18.25
N LEU A 109 13.75 -7.16 -18.83
CA LEU A 109 12.76 -7.82 -19.69
C LEU A 109 13.33 -8.27 -21.04
N LYS A 110 14.54 -7.85 -21.43
CA LYS A 110 15.18 -8.24 -22.69
C LYS A 110 16.04 -9.49 -22.53
N ALA A 111 16.48 -9.80 -21.31
CA ALA A 111 17.22 -11.02 -21.01
C ALA A 111 16.33 -12.27 -21.15
N SER A 112 16.92 -13.37 -21.62
CA SER A 112 16.28 -14.69 -21.70
C SER A 112 17.21 -15.75 -21.08
N PRO A 113 16.90 -16.31 -19.90
CA PRO A 113 15.76 -15.99 -19.04
C PRO A 113 15.84 -14.55 -18.48
N ILE A 114 14.73 -14.06 -17.92
CA ILE A 114 14.63 -12.71 -17.34
C ILE A 114 15.74 -12.49 -16.31
N GLY A 115 16.41 -11.36 -16.44
CA GLY A 115 17.51 -10.96 -15.58
C GLY A 115 17.05 -10.02 -14.47
N LEU A 116 17.78 -10.04 -13.35
CA LEU A 116 17.69 -9.02 -12.32
C LEU A 116 19.04 -8.33 -12.19
N VAL A 117 19.00 -6.99 -12.15
CA VAL A 117 20.18 -6.16 -11.89
C VAL A 117 19.99 -5.51 -10.54
N TYR A 118 20.83 -5.88 -9.57
CA TYR A 118 20.81 -5.27 -8.24
C TYR A 118 20.95 -3.76 -8.33
N ILE A 119 20.15 -3.05 -7.55
CA ILE A 119 20.33 -1.63 -7.27
C ILE A 119 20.28 -1.44 -5.74
N PRO A 120 21.09 -0.51 -5.19
CA PRO A 120 21.05 -0.22 -3.77
C PRO A 120 19.64 0.10 -3.29
N ALA A 121 19.30 -0.38 -2.10
CA ALA A 121 18.00 -0.11 -1.50
C ALA A 121 17.79 1.40 -1.33
N ALA A 122 16.68 1.89 -1.86
CA ALA A 122 16.26 3.28 -1.74
C ALA A 122 14.75 3.34 -1.50
N PRO A 123 14.23 4.39 -0.84
CA PRO A 123 12.80 4.66 -0.80
C PRO A 123 12.20 4.63 -2.21
N ILE A 124 11.14 3.84 -2.40
CA ILE A 124 10.40 3.85 -3.66
C ILE A 124 9.66 5.20 -3.74
N PRO A 125 9.86 6.00 -4.81
CA PRO A 125 9.22 7.30 -4.96
C PRO A 125 7.70 7.22 -4.75
N GLY A 126 7.17 8.06 -3.84
CA GLY A 126 5.75 8.12 -3.52
C GLY A 126 5.20 6.98 -2.66
N ARG A 127 5.92 5.87 -2.49
CA ARG A 127 5.43 4.71 -1.73
C ARG A 127 5.71 4.86 -0.23
N GLY A 128 4.69 4.64 0.57
CA GLY A 128 4.80 4.65 2.03
C GLY A 128 5.57 3.50 2.62
N ILE A 129 6.22 3.79 3.75
CA ILE A 129 6.81 2.80 4.65
C ILE A 129 6.40 3.08 6.10
N SER A 130 6.31 2.03 6.90
CA SER A 130 6.19 2.16 8.35
C SER A 130 7.58 2.27 8.96
N VAL A 131 7.74 3.13 9.97
CA VAL A 131 9.01 3.33 10.67
C VAL A 131 8.78 3.46 12.17
N LYS A 132 9.73 2.97 12.97
CA LYS A 132 9.77 3.27 14.40
C LYS A 132 10.29 4.69 14.62
N LEU A 133 9.69 5.37 15.58
CA LEU A 133 10.18 6.65 16.08
C LEU A 133 11.34 6.41 17.05
N ASP A 134 12.47 7.02 16.73
CA ASP A 134 13.61 7.13 17.65
C ASP A 134 13.56 8.54 18.22
N GLU A 135 13.22 8.66 19.51
CA GLU A 135 13.13 9.96 20.20
C GLU A 135 12.22 10.97 19.49
N ARG A 136 11.11 10.48 18.92
CA ARG A 136 10.12 11.24 18.14
C ARG A 136 10.61 11.70 16.76
N CYS A 137 11.71 11.15 16.28
CA CYS A 137 12.18 11.35 14.92
C CYS A 137 11.92 10.11 14.08
N ALA A 138 11.29 10.29 12.92
CA ALA A 138 11.13 9.26 11.92
C ALA A 138 12.34 9.32 10.98
N ARG A 139 13.34 8.44 11.14
CA ARG A 139 14.59 8.48 10.34
C ARG A 139 15.28 9.85 10.30
N GLY A 140 15.30 10.54 11.44
CA GLY A 140 15.85 11.89 11.58
C GLY A 140 14.89 13.04 11.26
N TYR A 141 13.69 12.78 10.74
CA TYR A 141 12.63 13.80 10.61
C TYR A 141 11.91 13.95 11.96
N CYS A 142 12.33 14.95 12.74
CA CYS A 142 11.89 15.12 14.13
C CYS A 142 10.55 15.84 14.23
N LEU A 143 9.57 15.18 14.84
CA LEU A 143 8.23 15.72 15.04
C LEU A 143 8.22 16.86 16.08
N PRO A 144 7.28 17.81 15.99
CA PRO A 144 7.09 18.86 16.99
C PRO A 144 6.92 18.29 18.42
N LYS A 145 7.37 19.05 19.43
CA LYS A 145 7.40 18.59 20.84
C LYS A 145 6.02 18.34 21.45
N ASP A 146 4.97 18.86 20.86
CA ASP A 146 3.58 18.73 21.28
C ASP A 146 2.82 17.65 20.47
N ALA A 147 3.43 17.09 19.42
CA ALA A 147 2.81 16.08 18.56
C ALA A 147 2.52 14.78 19.33
N LYS A 148 1.30 14.26 19.24
CA LYS A 148 0.88 13.07 19.99
C LYS A 148 1.51 11.80 19.40
N VAL A 149 2.39 11.16 20.17
CA VAL A 149 3.09 9.94 19.76
C VAL A 149 2.22 8.71 20.08
N PRO A 150 2.00 7.79 19.12
CA PRO A 150 1.25 6.57 19.37
C PRO A 150 2.02 5.65 20.31
N GLY A 151 1.32 4.83 21.10
CA GLY A 151 1.93 3.95 22.10
C GLY A 151 2.88 2.88 21.51
N ASP A 152 2.69 2.50 20.24
CA ASP A 152 3.55 1.57 19.51
C ASP A 152 4.80 2.25 18.91
N ASN A 153 4.90 3.59 18.98
CA ASN A 153 5.94 4.41 18.36
C ASN A 153 6.09 4.18 16.84
N VAL A 154 5.07 3.67 16.16
CA VAL A 154 5.11 3.44 14.70
C VAL A 154 4.41 4.58 13.98
N VAL A 155 5.05 5.11 12.94
CA VAL A 155 4.48 6.10 12.04
C VAL A 155 4.61 5.66 10.59
N HIS A 156 3.84 6.30 9.70
CA HIS A 156 3.92 6.06 8.27
C HIS A 156 4.58 7.24 7.59
N MET A 157 5.55 6.97 6.72
CA MET A 157 6.34 7.99 6.06
C MET A 157 6.41 7.71 4.56
N THR A 158 6.39 8.76 3.75
CA THR A 158 6.60 8.69 2.31
C THR A 158 7.39 9.88 1.81
N TRP A 159 8.14 9.69 0.73
CA TRP A 159 8.85 10.75 0.03
C TRP A 159 8.01 11.19 -1.16
N HIS A 160 7.98 12.50 -1.40
CA HIS A 160 7.48 13.02 -2.66
C HIS A 160 8.26 12.40 -3.83
N PRO A 161 7.63 12.15 -5.00
CA PRO A 161 8.31 11.45 -6.10
C PRO A 161 9.60 12.10 -6.63
N ASP A 162 9.79 13.41 -6.43
CA ASP A 162 11.05 14.10 -6.79
C ASP A 162 12.13 14.06 -5.69
N GLY A 163 11.81 13.51 -4.51
CA GLY A 163 12.69 13.41 -3.36
C GLY A 163 12.90 14.70 -2.56
N ALA A 164 12.25 15.81 -2.90
CA ALA A 164 12.44 17.11 -2.24
C ALA A 164 11.70 17.23 -0.90
N LYS A 165 10.62 16.46 -0.69
CA LYS A 165 9.81 16.52 0.52
C LYS A 165 9.49 15.15 1.11
N VAL A 166 9.22 15.15 2.40
CA VAL A 166 8.80 13.97 3.16
C VAL A 166 7.50 14.27 3.89
N ALA A 167 6.55 13.34 3.83
CA ALA A 167 5.34 13.35 4.63
C ALA A 167 5.40 12.26 5.69
N VAL A 168 5.09 12.61 6.94
CA VAL A 168 4.97 11.68 8.06
C VAL A 168 3.56 11.77 8.63
N VAL A 169 2.82 10.67 8.62
CA VAL A 169 1.52 10.56 9.28
C VAL A 169 1.73 10.07 10.71
N LEU A 170 1.29 10.90 11.66
CA LEU A 170 1.36 10.65 13.10
C LEU A 170 -0.04 10.86 13.70
N GLY A 171 -0.68 9.78 14.12
CA GLY A 171 -2.02 9.86 14.72
C GLY A 171 -3.03 10.45 13.74
N ASP A 172 -3.41 11.71 13.97
CA ASP A 172 -4.46 12.41 13.23
C ASP A 172 -3.92 13.57 12.36
N ASP A 173 -2.60 13.68 12.24
CA ASP A 173 -1.93 14.74 11.49
C ASP A 173 -0.95 14.19 10.44
N VAL A 174 -0.84 14.91 9.33
CA VAL A 174 0.28 14.80 8.40
C VAL A 174 1.27 15.92 8.72
N HIS A 175 2.55 15.57 8.85
CA HIS A 175 3.65 16.51 8.97
C HIS A 175 4.48 16.50 7.69
N LEU A 176 4.74 17.68 7.12
CA LEU A 176 5.61 17.83 5.96
C LEU A 176 6.97 18.38 6.37
N PHE A 177 7.99 17.83 5.74
CA PHE A 177 9.39 18.18 5.95
C PHE A 177 10.08 18.45 4.62
N ASP A 178 11.02 19.38 4.64
CA ASP A 178 12.04 19.47 3.61
C ASP A 178 12.98 18.28 3.73
N ALA A 179 13.20 17.54 2.63
CA ALA A 179 13.93 16.28 2.69
C ALA A 179 15.42 16.47 2.98
N ALA A 180 16.03 17.55 2.48
CA ALA A 180 17.47 17.80 2.55
C ALA A 180 17.90 18.32 3.93
N SER A 181 17.21 19.36 4.44
CA SER A 181 17.48 19.96 5.74
C SER A 181 16.82 19.21 6.90
N LYS A 182 15.89 18.30 6.60
CA LYS A 182 15.02 17.62 7.58
C LYS A 182 14.16 18.58 8.42
N ALA A 183 14.03 19.84 8.00
CA ALA A 183 13.26 20.85 8.72
C ALA A 183 11.75 20.56 8.59
N HIS A 184 11.02 20.68 9.71
CA HIS A 184 9.56 20.64 9.71
C HIS A 184 9.02 21.91 9.07
N GLU A 185 8.21 21.77 8.01
CA GLU A 185 7.65 22.91 7.28
C GLU A 185 6.26 23.28 7.80
N LYS A 186 5.38 22.26 7.92
CA LYS A 186 3.99 22.45 8.33
C LYS A 186 3.33 21.12 8.71
N SER A 187 2.15 21.20 9.28
CA SER A 187 1.27 20.05 9.49
C SER A 187 -0.18 20.41 9.23
N PHE A 188 -1.01 19.40 9.00
CA PHE A 188 -2.45 19.56 8.85
C PHE A 188 -3.18 18.30 9.34
N PRO A 189 -4.42 18.46 9.84
CA PRO A 189 -5.22 17.34 10.30
C PRO A 189 -5.76 16.51 9.13
N ILE A 190 -5.83 15.20 9.31
CA ILE A 190 -6.45 14.26 8.36
C ILE A 190 -7.87 13.84 8.78
N ARG A 191 -8.38 14.42 9.88
CA ARG A 191 -9.76 14.23 10.37
C ARG A 191 -10.68 15.35 9.90
N GLY A 192 -11.99 15.11 9.96
CA GLY A 192 -13.02 16.09 9.62
C GLY A 192 -14.11 15.50 8.71
N GLU A 193 -14.97 16.37 8.16
CA GLU A 193 -16.12 15.96 7.33
C GLU A 193 -15.72 15.12 6.11
N LYS A 194 -14.62 15.48 5.45
CA LYS A 194 -14.01 14.73 4.33
C LYS A 194 -12.75 13.97 4.74
N GLY A 195 -12.51 13.87 6.04
CA GLY A 195 -11.32 13.25 6.60
C GLY A 195 -11.45 11.74 6.72
N ILE A 196 -10.41 11.15 7.27
CA ILE A 196 -10.28 9.71 7.48
C ILE A 196 -11.19 9.24 8.61
N ALA A 197 -11.82 8.09 8.40
CA ALA A 197 -12.40 7.25 9.44
C ALA A 197 -11.45 6.08 9.76
N GLY A 198 -11.16 5.80 11.03
CA GLY A 198 -10.27 4.69 11.45
C GLY A 198 -8.79 5.08 11.68
N LYS A 199 -7.94 4.12 12.06
CA LYS A 199 -6.51 4.35 12.32
C LYS A 199 -5.74 4.39 10.99
N PRO A 200 -4.92 5.42 10.70
CA PRO A 200 -4.06 5.40 9.53
C PRO A 200 -3.12 4.19 9.55
N THR A 201 -2.93 3.57 8.40
CA THR A 201 -2.12 2.35 8.23
C THR A 201 -1.05 2.47 7.15
N ALA A 202 -1.16 3.47 6.27
CA ALA A 202 -0.13 3.82 5.29
C ALA A 202 -0.33 5.25 4.78
N VAL A 203 0.72 5.83 4.19
CA VAL A 203 0.66 7.09 3.45
C VAL A 203 1.45 6.97 2.16
N HIS A 204 0.90 7.43 1.04
CA HIS A 204 1.53 7.44 -0.28
C HIS A 204 1.44 8.83 -0.89
N TRP A 205 2.29 9.16 -1.84
CA TRP A 205 2.36 10.49 -2.47
C TRP A 205 2.50 10.34 -3.99
N VAL A 206 1.51 10.84 -4.74
CA VAL A 206 1.53 10.82 -6.20
C VAL A 206 1.12 12.18 -6.73
N GLY A 207 1.98 12.80 -7.54
CA GLY A 207 1.85 14.22 -7.89
C GLY A 207 1.72 15.09 -6.65
N ASP A 208 0.77 16.02 -6.66
CA ASP A 208 0.49 16.92 -5.52
C ASP A 208 -0.53 16.35 -4.52
N VAL A 209 -0.74 15.03 -4.51
CA VAL A 209 -1.75 14.36 -3.69
C VAL A 209 -1.11 13.34 -2.76
N LEU A 210 -1.45 13.44 -1.49
CA LEU A 210 -1.20 12.44 -0.48
C LEU A 210 -2.41 11.51 -0.37
N TYR A 211 -2.14 10.21 -0.37
CA TYR A 211 -3.13 9.16 -0.18
C TYR A 211 -2.87 8.48 1.15
N VAL A 212 -3.82 8.56 2.07
CA VAL A 212 -3.70 7.90 3.36
C VAL A 212 -4.64 6.71 3.37
N GLU A 213 -4.09 5.53 3.61
CA GLU A 213 -4.88 4.33 3.90
C GLU A 213 -5.21 4.35 5.40
N ALA A 214 -6.44 4.00 5.75
CA ALA A 214 -6.82 3.82 7.14
C ALA A 214 -7.79 2.66 7.31
N SER A 215 -7.63 1.96 8.42
CA SER A 215 -8.44 0.81 8.76
C SER A 215 -9.32 1.12 9.97
N ASP A 216 -10.58 0.71 9.87
CA ASP A 216 -11.39 0.37 11.03
C ASP A 216 -11.46 -1.17 11.17
N ASP A 217 -12.26 -1.67 12.11
CA ASP A 217 -12.41 -3.11 12.37
C ASP A 217 -13.02 -3.88 11.18
N THR A 218 -13.59 -3.17 10.20
CA THR A 218 -14.42 -3.75 9.14
C THR A 218 -13.98 -3.41 7.73
N THR A 219 -13.22 -2.33 7.53
CA THR A 219 -12.77 -1.86 6.22
C THR A 219 -11.39 -1.21 6.32
N ALA A 220 -10.62 -1.29 5.23
CA ALA A 220 -9.40 -0.50 5.05
C ALA A 220 -9.59 0.40 3.83
N SER A 221 -9.85 1.69 4.01
CA SER A 221 -10.24 2.61 2.93
C SER A 221 -9.11 3.60 2.59
N VAL A 222 -9.25 4.35 1.50
CA VAL A 222 -8.22 5.29 1.02
C VAL A 222 -8.77 6.69 0.85
N TRP A 223 -8.07 7.68 1.40
CA TRP A 223 -8.44 9.11 1.35
C TRP A 223 -7.36 9.95 0.68
N ALA A 224 -7.80 10.94 -0.09
CA ALA A 224 -6.92 11.85 -0.81
C ALA A 224 -6.88 13.24 -0.14
N PHE A 225 -5.67 13.78 -0.03
CA PHE A 225 -5.39 15.11 0.54
C PHE A 225 -4.44 15.86 -0.39
N LYS A 226 -4.71 17.14 -0.62
CA LYS A 226 -3.70 18.03 -1.20
C LYS A 226 -2.65 18.35 -0.13
N THR A 227 -1.44 18.67 -0.58
CA THR A 227 -0.30 18.96 0.30
C THR A 227 -0.46 20.25 1.13
N ASP A 228 -1.45 21.08 0.82
CA ASP A 228 -1.86 22.24 1.63
C ASP A 228 -2.80 21.86 2.79
N GLY A 229 -3.19 20.59 2.89
CA GLY A 229 -4.12 20.07 3.89
C GLY A 229 -5.57 20.03 3.43
N THR A 230 -5.87 20.47 2.21
CA THR A 230 -7.23 20.39 1.66
C THR A 230 -7.63 18.92 1.49
N ALA A 231 -8.62 18.48 2.26
CA ALA A 231 -9.20 17.15 2.14
C ALA A 231 -10.04 17.06 0.85
N VAL A 232 -9.62 16.17 -0.05
CA VAL A 232 -10.38 15.87 -1.27
C VAL A 232 -11.53 14.91 -0.93
N GLY A 233 -11.27 13.95 -0.04
CA GLY A 233 -12.23 12.95 0.43
C GLY A 233 -11.79 11.51 0.13
N PRO A 234 -12.65 10.53 0.43
CA PRO A 234 -12.38 9.13 0.13
C PRO A 234 -12.35 8.88 -1.39
N ILE A 235 -11.54 7.93 -1.84
CA ILE A 235 -11.65 7.37 -3.18
C ILE A 235 -12.86 6.42 -3.17
N GLU A 236 -14.02 6.88 -3.63
CA GLU A 236 -15.22 6.03 -3.64
C GLU A 236 -15.22 5.07 -4.83
N ALA A 237 -15.64 3.82 -4.59
CA ALA A 237 -15.77 2.81 -5.62
C ALA A 237 -16.90 3.14 -6.60
N ILE A 238 -16.66 3.03 -7.91
CA ILE A 238 -17.66 3.39 -8.92
C ILE A 238 -18.91 2.54 -8.80
N GLY A 239 -20.06 3.22 -8.83
CA GLY A 239 -21.39 2.64 -8.66
C GLY A 239 -21.85 2.61 -7.20
N THR A 240 -21.06 3.17 -6.27
CA THR A 240 -21.40 3.28 -4.85
C THR A 240 -20.95 4.63 -4.30
N THR A 241 -21.48 5.01 -3.13
CA THR A 241 -20.99 6.14 -2.33
C THR A 241 -20.01 5.68 -1.24
N LYS A 242 -19.60 4.40 -1.26
CA LYS A 242 -18.70 3.83 -0.27
C LYS A 242 -17.25 4.02 -0.72
N PRO A 243 -16.33 4.34 0.21
CA PRO A 243 -14.90 4.28 -0.07
C PRO A 243 -14.50 2.91 -0.64
N ALA A 244 -13.62 2.91 -1.64
CA ALA A 244 -12.98 1.69 -2.11
C ALA A 244 -12.04 1.15 -1.03
N SER A 245 -12.02 -0.17 -0.85
CA SER A 245 -11.28 -0.79 0.24
C SER A 245 -10.07 -1.62 -0.20
N THR A 246 -8.94 -1.45 0.47
CA THR A 246 -7.75 -2.31 0.36
C THR A 246 -7.84 -3.57 1.22
N GLN A 247 -8.94 -3.80 1.94
CA GLN A 247 -9.14 -5.03 2.71
C GLN A 247 -9.21 -6.25 1.78
N GLY A 248 -8.34 -7.24 2.02
CA GLY A 248 -8.16 -8.36 1.10
C GLY A 248 -7.64 -7.94 -0.29
N GLY A 249 -7.23 -6.69 -0.46
CA GLY A 249 -6.85 -6.07 -1.72
C GLY A 249 -5.50 -5.37 -1.62
N SER A 250 -5.34 -4.22 -2.28
CA SER A 250 -4.10 -3.44 -2.20
C SER A 250 -4.23 -2.02 -2.75
N PHE A 251 -3.30 -1.16 -2.33
CA PHE A 251 -3.02 0.12 -2.96
C PHE A 251 -1.81 0.00 -3.91
N SER A 252 -1.93 0.56 -5.11
CA SER A 252 -0.91 0.56 -6.14
C SER A 252 -0.72 1.95 -6.76
N ILE A 253 0.53 2.36 -6.94
CA ILE A 253 0.88 3.56 -7.72
C ILE A 253 1.08 3.09 -9.16
N LEU A 254 0.16 3.46 -10.05
CA LEU A 254 0.21 2.98 -11.43
C LEU A 254 1.23 3.76 -12.26
N ASP A 255 1.28 5.07 -12.05
CA ASP A 255 2.20 6.01 -12.68
C ASP A 255 2.23 7.35 -11.91
N LYS A 256 2.74 8.42 -12.54
CA LYS A 256 2.94 9.73 -11.92
C LYS A 256 1.66 10.47 -11.54
N SER A 257 0.49 10.10 -12.06
CA SER A 257 -0.78 10.80 -11.79
C SER A 257 -1.93 9.88 -11.41
N ARG A 258 -1.72 8.56 -11.49
CA ARG A 258 -2.77 7.56 -11.24
C ARG A 258 -2.39 6.58 -10.15
N VAL A 259 -3.38 6.31 -9.32
CA VAL A 259 -3.33 5.25 -8.31
C VAL A 259 -4.45 4.25 -8.55
N ALA A 260 -4.32 3.06 -7.99
CA ALA A 260 -5.33 2.02 -8.01
C ALA A 260 -5.59 1.49 -6.61
N VAL A 261 -6.87 1.36 -6.28
CA VAL A 261 -7.37 0.64 -5.11
C VAL A 261 -7.97 -0.67 -5.63
N ALA A 262 -7.24 -1.77 -5.45
CA ALA A 262 -7.74 -3.10 -5.75
C ALA A 262 -8.44 -3.67 -4.53
N GLU A 263 -9.62 -4.24 -4.73
CA GLU A 263 -10.43 -4.84 -3.67
C GLU A 263 -10.37 -6.36 -3.84
N GLN A 264 -10.40 -7.11 -2.73
CA GLN A 264 -10.73 -8.55 -2.75
C GLN A 264 -9.92 -9.37 -3.80
N GLY A 265 -8.59 -9.30 -3.75
CA GLY A 265 -7.70 -10.04 -4.65
C GLY A 265 -7.86 -9.64 -6.12
N PHE A 266 -8.02 -8.34 -6.38
CA PHE A 266 -8.25 -7.77 -7.72
C PHE A 266 -9.56 -8.25 -8.36
N SER A 267 -10.60 -8.55 -7.56
CA SER A 267 -11.93 -8.80 -8.12
C SER A 267 -12.47 -7.52 -8.80
N THR A 268 -12.23 -6.39 -8.17
CA THR A 268 -12.43 -5.04 -8.70
C THR A 268 -11.20 -4.19 -8.45
N MET A 269 -11.00 -3.19 -9.32
CA MET A 269 -9.98 -2.19 -9.15
C MET A 269 -10.54 -0.82 -9.54
N THR A 270 -10.47 0.13 -8.61
CA THR A 270 -10.80 1.53 -8.88
C THR A 270 -9.50 2.29 -9.18
N ILE A 271 -9.37 2.79 -10.40
CA ILE A 271 -8.27 3.67 -10.79
C ILE A 271 -8.72 5.11 -10.56
N TYR A 272 -7.87 5.90 -9.90
CA TYR A 272 -8.13 7.30 -9.55
C TYR A 272 -7.02 8.20 -10.11
N GLU A 273 -7.41 9.28 -10.79
CA GLU A 273 -6.53 10.34 -11.27
C GLU A 273 -6.44 11.47 -10.23
N GLY A 274 -5.24 11.72 -9.68
CA GLY A 274 -5.05 12.67 -8.58
C GLY A 274 -5.42 14.12 -8.88
N ASP A 275 -5.22 14.56 -10.12
CA ASP A 275 -5.44 15.96 -10.51
C ASP A 275 -6.89 16.24 -10.84
N SER A 276 -7.54 15.31 -11.56
CA SER A 276 -8.89 15.49 -12.08
C SER A 276 -9.97 14.91 -11.16
N GLY A 277 -9.60 14.04 -10.22
CA GLY A 277 -10.53 13.24 -9.43
C GLY A 277 -11.31 12.20 -10.26
N LYS A 278 -10.97 12.01 -11.54
CA LYS A 278 -11.63 11.02 -12.40
C LYS A 278 -11.36 9.62 -11.88
N ARG A 279 -12.40 8.79 -12.02
CA ARG A 279 -12.37 7.39 -11.61
C ARG A 279 -12.70 6.50 -12.79
N SER A 280 -12.02 5.36 -12.87
CA SER A 280 -12.46 4.24 -13.72
C SER A 280 -12.47 2.94 -12.90
N LYS A 281 -13.32 2.00 -13.30
CA LYS A 281 -13.49 0.71 -12.61
C LYS A 281 -13.15 -0.41 -13.57
N LEU A 282 -12.28 -1.30 -13.12
CA LEU A 282 -11.96 -2.55 -13.77
C LEU A 282 -12.57 -3.69 -12.96
N VAL A 283 -13.11 -4.69 -13.65
CA VAL A 283 -13.75 -5.85 -13.02
C VAL A 283 -13.15 -7.10 -13.60
N ARG A 284 -12.65 -7.98 -12.72
CA ARG A 284 -12.10 -9.27 -13.11
C ARG A 284 -13.22 -10.24 -13.40
N LYS A 285 -13.29 -10.71 -14.64
CA LYS A 285 -14.25 -11.72 -15.06
C LYS A 285 -13.72 -13.11 -14.71
N LEU A 286 -14.17 -13.66 -13.60
CA LEU A 286 -13.90 -15.05 -13.21
C LEU A 286 -15.18 -15.87 -13.22
N THR A 287 -15.02 -17.19 -13.31
CA THR A 287 -16.12 -18.12 -13.04
C THR A 287 -16.70 -17.84 -11.66
N LYS A 288 -18.03 -17.82 -11.54
CA LYS A 288 -18.70 -17.57 -10.26
C LYS A 288 -18.13 -18.52 -9.20
N PRO A 289 -17.66 -18.01 -8.05
CA PRO A 289 -17.13 -18.87 -7.00
C PRO A 289 -18.25 -19.77 -6.46
N PRO A 290 -17.94 -21.02 -6.06
CA PRO A 290 -18.89 -21.92 -5.41
C PRO A 290 -19.09 -21.53 -3.92
N CYS A 291 -19.15 -20.23 -3.64
CA CYS A 291 -19.28 -19.64 -2.32
C CYS A 291 -20.69 -19.06 -2.16
N LYS A 292 -21.26 -19.20 -0.97
CA LYS A 292 -22.39 -18.35 -0.54
C LYS A 292 -21.90 -16.93 -0.24
N ALA A 293 -22.83 -15.97 -0.18
CA ALA A 293 -22.48 -14.56 0.02
C ALA A 293 -21.89 -14.28 1.41
N ASP A 294 -22.40 -14.96 2.44
CA ASP A 294 -21.89 -14.95 3.81
C ASP A 294 -20.50 -15.59 3.90
N GLU A 295 -20.27 -16.72 3.23
CA GLU A 295 -18.94 -17.35 3.14
C GLU A 295 -17.91 -16.42 2.48
N LEU A 296 -18.29 -15.72 1.41
CA LEU A 296 -17.40 -14.79 0.73
C LEU A 296 -17.05 -13.59 1.64
N THR A 297 -18.04 -13.07 2.37
CA THR A 297 -17.83 -11.99 3.33
C THR A 297 -16.90 -12.44 4.47
N ALA A 298 -17.14 -13.63 5.02
CA ALA A 298 -16.32 -14.23 6.05
C ALA A 298 -14.87 -14.44 5.57
N TYR A 299 -14.68 -14.90 4.33
CA TYR A 299 -13.35 -15.09 3.73
C TYR A 299 -12.53 -13.80 3.72
N TRP A 300 -13.10 -12.72 3.22
CA TRP A 300 -12.41 -11.43 3.12
C TRP A 300 -12.19 -10.75 4.48
N ALA A 301 -13.06 -11.03 5.45
CA ALA A 301 -12.88 -10.60 6.82
C ALA A 301 -11.85 -11.45 7.60
N GLY A 302 -11.36 -12.56 7.03
CA GLY A 302 -10.47 -13.50 7.71
C GLY A 302 -11.18 -14.32 8.81
N ASN A 303 -12.50 -14.42 8.74
CA ASN A 303 -13.32 -15.13 9.72
C ASN A 303 -13.42 -16.63 9.42
N GLU A 304 -13.76 -17.40 10.45
CA GLU A 304 -14.10 -18.82 10.29
C GLU A 304 -15.46 -19.02 9.58
N GLY A 305 -15.80 -20.27 9.27
CA GLY A 305 -17.10 -20.62 8.67
C GLY A 305 -17.12 -20.65 7.14
N VAL A 306 -15.98 -20.52 6.47
CA VAL A 306 -15.86 -20.70 5.01
C VAL A 306 -15.76 -22.18 4.66
N GLY A 307 -16.72 -22.70 3.89
CA GLY A 307 -16.71 -24.10 3.44
C GLY A 307 -15.47 -24.44 2.60
N PRO A 308 -14.96 -25.69 2.63
CA PRO A 308 -13.71 -26.07 1.96
C PRO A 308 -13.69 -25.76 0.46
N LYS A 309 -14.79 -26.03 -0.26
CA LYS A 309 -14.91 -25.74 -1.70
C LYS A 309 -14.77 -24.25 -2.01
N CYS A 310 -15.33 -23.39 -1.16
CA CYS A 310 -15.20 -21.95 -1.30
C CYS A 310 -13.74 -21.55 -1.04
N LYS A 311 -13.17 -21.99 0.09
CA LYS A 311 -11.77 -21.71 0.46
C LYS A 311 -10.78 -22.11 -0.62
N ASP A 312 -10.90 -23.32 -1.17
CA ASP A 312 -10.03 -23.81 -2.25
C ASP A 312 -10.16 -22.97 -3.52
N HIS A 313 -11.39 -22.58 -3.88
CA HIS A 313 -11.62 -21.70 -5.02
C HIS A 313 -10.99 -20.32 -4.80
N MET A 314 -11.17 -19.74 -3.60
CA MET A 314 -10.63 -18.43 -3.28
C MET A 314 -9.10 -18.44 -3.27
N ALA A 315 -8.50 -19.46 -2.64
CA ALA A 315 -7.05 -19.63 -2.58
C ALA A 315 -6.43 -19.76 -3.98
N LYS A 316 -7.05 -20.57 -4.84
CA LYS A 316 -6.58 -20.77 -6.21
C LYS A 316 -6.63 -19.49 -7.05
N ASN A 317 -7.69 -18.68 -6.91
CA ASN A 317 -7.96 -17.58 -7.84
C ASN A 317 -7.55 -16.20 -7.34
N PHE A 318 -7.45 -15.99 -6.03
CA PHE A 318 -7.31 -14.65 -5.44
C PHE A 318 -6.14 -14.49 -4.46
N ASP A 319 -5.72 -15.52 -3.72
CA ASP A 319 -4.71 -15.34 -2.66
C ASP A 319 -3.38 -14.77 -3.15
N HIS A 320 -2.97 -15.13 -4.36
CA HIS A 320 -1.76 -14.60 -4.98
C HIS A 320 -1.86 -13.11 -5.37
N LEU A 321 -3.04 -12.50 -5.26
CA LEU A 321 -3.31 -11.10 -5.57
C LEU A 321 -3.67 -10.27 -4.32
N VAL A 322 -3.92 -10.93 -3.19
CA VAL A 322 -4.14 -10.22 -1.91
C VAL A 322 -2.86 -9.49 -1.53
N GLY A 323 -2.92 -8.18 -1.39
CA GLY A 323 -1.76 -7.33 -1.09
C GLY A 323 -0.75 -7.23 -2.24
N ALA A 324 -1.08 -7.69 -3.46
CA ALA A 324 -0.21 -7.57 -4.63
C ALA A 324 -0.15 -6.11 -5.11
N THR A 325 1.03 -5.60 -5.46
CA THR A 325 1.18 -4.27 -6.04
C THR A 325 1.25 -4.33 -7.56
N ALA A 326 0.76 -3.28 -8.22
CA ALA A 326 0.76 -3.17 -9.67
C ALA A 326 1.39 -1.86 -10.15
N VAL A 327 1.99 -1.88 -11.33
CA VAL A 327 2.40 -0.69 -12.09
C VAL A 327 1.84 -0.74 -13.51
N ALA A 328 1.56 0.43 -14.09
CA ALA A 328 1.08 0.49 -15.47
C ALA A 328 2.24 0.33 -16.46
N GLY A 329 2.15 -0.71 -17.31
CA GLY A 329 2.91 -0.81 -18.54
C GLY A 329 2.14 -0.27 -19.74
N SER A 330 2.76 -0.27 -20.91
CA SER A 330 2.16 0.27 -22.14
C SER A 330 0.93 -0.53 -22.64
N LYS A 331 0.87 -1.84 -22.32
CA LYS A 331 -0.20 -2.74 -22.76
C LYS A 331 -0.81 -3.58 -21.64
N SER A 332 -0.17 -3.62 -20.48
CA SER A 332 -0.52 -4.51 -19.37
C SER A 332 -0.19 -3.84 -18.05
N LEU A 333 -0.92 -4.20 -17.00
CA LEU A 333 -0.48 -3.99 -15.62
C LEU A 333 0.56 -5.06 -15.30
N VAL A 334 1.69 -4.66 -14.72
CA VAL A 334 2.67 -5.61 -14.17
C VAL A 334 2.40 -5.72 -12.69
N VAL A 335 2.09 -6.93 -12.22
CA VAL A 335 1.61 -7.19 -10.86
C VAL A 335 2.57 -8.12 -10.13
N THR A 336 3.01 -7.76 -8.93
CA THR A 336 3.82 -8.66 -8.08
C THR A 336 2.92 -9.69 -7.42
N LEU A 337 3.06 -10.96 -7.79
CA LEU A 337 2.23 -12.02 -7.21
C LEU A 337 2.77 -12.44 -5.83
N ARG A 338 1.86 -12.89 -4.96
CA ARG A 338 2.14 -13.24 -3.57
C ARG A 338 1.78 -14.69 -3.25
N GLY A 339 2.04 -15.10 -2.02
CA GLY A 339 1.73 -16.44 -1.52
C GLY A 339 2.45 -17.52 -2.34
N PRO A 340 1.75 -18.58 -2.80
CA PRO A 340 2.36 -19.67 -3.57
C PRO A 340 3.06 -19.24 -4.87
N ARG A 341 2.74 -18.04 -5.39
CA ARG A 341 3.33 -17.48 -6.62
C ARG A 341 4.34 -16.36 -6.35
N LEU A 342 4.87 -16.28 -5.13
CA LEU A 342 5.92 -15.33 -4.79
C LEU A 342 7.12 -15.48 -5.73
N GLY A 343 7.63 -14.35 -6.24
CA GLY A 343 8.70 -14.32 -7.23
C GLY A 343 8.22 -14.43 -8.67
N GLU A 344 6.92 -14.28 -8.92
CA GLU A 344 6.36 -14.09 -10.26
C GLU A 344 5.81 -12.67 -10.45
N LEU A 345 5.94 -12.15 -11.67
CA LEU A 345 5.25 -10.94 -12.11
C LEU A 345 4.13 -11.34 -13.07
N GLY A 346 2.87 -11.11 -12.68
CA GLY A 346 1.71 -11.30 -13.54
C GLY A 346 1.58 -10.15 -14.54
N LEU A 347 1.37 -10.47 -15.81
CA LEU A 347 1.00 -9.51 -16.84
C LEU A 347 -0.53 -9.52 -16.98
N VAL A 348 -1.16 -8.50 -16.42
CA VAL A 348 -2.62 -8.40 -16.29
C VAL A 348 -3.18 -7.43 -17.32
N ASP A 349 -4.25 -7.82 -18.00
CA ASP A 349 -4.94 -6.96 -18.95
C ASP A 349 -5.62 -5.78 -18.24
N PRO A 350 -5.35 -4.52 -18.64
CA PRO A 350 -5.78 -3.33 -17.92
C PRO A 350 -7.27 -3.00 -18.16
N LYS A 351 -8.01 -3.85 -18.87
CA LYS A 351 -9.46 -3.68 -19.11
C LYS A 351 -10.29 -4.73 -18.38
N SER A 352 -9.79 -5.96 -18.33
CA SER A 352 -10.51 -7.12 -17.81
C SER A 352 -9.92 -7.71 -16.53
N LEU A 353 -8.75 -7.22 -16.09
CA LEU A 353 -7.95 -7.80 -14.99
C LEU A 353 -7.63 -9.30 -15.18
N ALA A 354 -7.76 -9.82 -16.39
CA ALA A 354 -7.38 -11.18 -16.72
C ALA A 354 -5.85 -11.27 -16.82
N GLU A 355 -5.26 -12.22 -16.11
CA GLU A 355 -3.85 -12.56 -16.27
C GLU A 355 -3.65 -13.15 -17.67
N LYS A 356 -2.73 -12.55 -18.44
CA LYS A 356 -2.38 -13.01 -19.79
C LYS A 356 -1.21 -13.98 -19.78
N SER A 357 -0.26 -13.75 -18.88
CA SER A 357 0.94 -14.56 -18.68
C SER A 357 1.60 -14.17 -17.36
N SER A 358 2.59 -14.94 -16.92
CA SER A 358 3.48 -14.55 -15.84
C SER A 358 4.95 -14.68 -16.21
N LEU A 359 5.77 -13.89 -15.52
CA LEU A 359 7.22 -13.85 -15.67
C LEU A 359 7.83 -14.36 -14.37
N LYS A 360 8.60 -15.45 -14.43
CA LYS A 360 9.29 -16.00 -13.25
C LYS A 360 10.60 -15.27 -13.03
N LEU A 361 10.80 -14.75 -11.83
CA LEU A 361 12.03 -14.10 -11.43
C LEU A 361 13.07 -15.14 -10.98
N PRO A 362 14.37 -14.94 -11.29
CA PRO A 362 15.41 -15.88 -10.90
C PRO A 362 15.59 -15.89 -9.38
N TRP A 363 15.68 -17.08 -8.78
CA TRP A 363 15.97 -17.29 -7.36
C TRP A 363 17.40 -17.80 -7.16
N CYS A 364 18.09 -17.28 -6.14
CA CYS A 364 19.45 -17.72 -5.82
C CYS A 364 19.46 -19.16 -5.31
N GLY A 365 20.38 -19.99 -5.79
CA GLY A 365 20.46 -21.41 -5.39
C GLY A 365 19.41 -22.33 -6.02
N GLY A 366 18.56 -21.80 -6.92
CA GLY A 366 17.79 -22.65 -7.83
C GLY A 366 18.74 -23.20 -8.88
N GLY A 367 18.99 -24.51 -8.84
CA GLY A 367 19.57 -25.22 -9.98
C GLY A 367 18.81 -24.84 -11.25
N ALA A 368 19.55 -24.64 -12.35
CA ALA A 368 19.05 -24.17 -13.64
C ALA A 368 17.61 -24.62 -13.89
N ALA A 369 16.73 -23.67 -14.22
CA ALA A 369 15.36 -23.93 -14.63
C ALA A 369 15.33 -25.04 -15.67
N THR A 370 15.05 -26.27 -15.25
CA THR A 370 14.62 -27.32 -16.17
C THR A 370 13.29 -26.86 -16.72
N ALA A 371 13.28 -26.51 -18.00
CA ALA A 371 12.10 -26.31 -18.80
C ALA A 371 11.26 -27.59 -18.78
N GLY A 372 10.42 -27.73 -17.75
CA GLY A 372 9.36 -28.72 -17.69
C GLY A 372 8.14 -28.13 -18.39
N ALA A 373 8.03 -28.41 -19.69
CA ALA A 373 6.78 -28.29 -20.41
C ALA A 373 5.75 -29.21 -19.74
N GLU A 374 4.81 -28.63 -19.00
CA GLU A 374 3.55 -29.31 -18.72
C GLU A 374 2.62 -29.00 -19.90
N ALA A 375 2.42 -30.04 -20.72
CA ALA A 375 1.51 -30.02 -21.85
C ALA A 375 0.11 -29.67 -21.37
N ALA A 376 -0.48 -28.64 -21.98
CA ALA A 376 -1.91 -28.47 -22.01
C ALA A 376 -2.50 -29.68 -22.75
N ASP A 377 -3.13 -30.59 -22.01
CA ASP A 377 -3.91 -31.68 -22.60
C ASP A 377 -5.16 -31.07 -23.24
N GLY A 378 -5.10 -30.96 -24.57
CA GLY A 378 -6.15 -30.46 -25.42
C GLY A 378 -7.07 -31.59 -25.86
N SER A 379 -8.32 -31.56 -25.41
CA SER A 379 -9.40 -32.28 -26.06
C SER A 379 -10.34 -31.30 -26.77
N ALA A 380 -9.87 -30.74 -27.88
CA ALA A 380 -10.72 -30.09 -28.88
C ALA A 380 -10.89 -31.06 -30.06
N LYS A 381 -12.01 -31.79 -30.09
CA LYS A 381 -12.45 -32.54 -31.27
C LYS A 381 -12.89 -31.53 -32.34
N MET A 382 -12.09 -31.39 -33.39
CA MET A 382 -12.54 -30.85 -34.68
C MET A 382 -13.43 -31.91 -35.34
N ALA A 383 -14.64 -31.51 -35.74
CA ALA A 383 -15.45 -32.23 -36.70
C ALA A 383 -15.59 -31.35 -37.95
N ASP A 384 -15.01 -31.82 -39.03
CA ASP A 384 -15.19 -31.36 -40.40
C ASP A 384 -16.61 -31.71 -40.90
N LYS A 385 -17.35 -30.74 -41.47
CA LYS A 385 -17.96 -30.89 -42.81
C LYS A 385 -18.66 -29.64 -43.35
N ALA A 386 -18.19 -29.26 -44.54
CA ALA A 386 -18.91 -28.87 -45.76
C ALA A 386 -19.59 -27.48 -45.91
N ALA A 387 -19.04 -26.71 -46.86
CA ALA A 387 -19.67 -25.65 -47.67
C ALA A 387 -20.85 -26.21 -48.51
N ALA A 388 -21.81 -25.49 -49.10
CA ALA A 388 -22.04 -24.10 -49.58
C ALA A 388 -23.60 -23.93 -49.74
N PRO A 389 -24.23 -22.92 -50.43
CA PRO A 389 -23.71 -21.81 -51.23
C PRO A 389 -24.41 -20.42 -51.06
N LYS A 390 -23.83 -19.43 -51.75
CA LYS A 390 -24.29 -18.04 -51.93
C LYS A 390 -25.66 -17.93 -52.62
N LYS A 391 -26.48 -16.94 -52.23
CA LYS A 391 -27.53 -16.36 -53.10
C LYS A 391 -27.54 -14.83 -53.03
N ALA A 392 -27.95 -14.27 -54.15
CA ALA A 392 -27.68 -12.94 -54.67
C ALA A 392 -28.58 -11.83 -54.12
N MET A 393 -28.11 -10.59 -54.34
CA MET A 393 -28.85 -9.33 -54.21
C MET A 393 -30.12 -9.30 -55.08
N THR A 394 -31.18 -8.69 -54.56
CA THR A 394 -32.22 -8.03 -55.35
C THR A 394 -32.60 -6.70 -54.69
N ARG A 395 -32.66 -5.65 -55.53
CA ARG A 395 -32.97 -4.25 -55.22
C ARG A 395 -34.46 -3.95 -55.42
N GLY A 396 -34.98 -3.05 -54.58
CA GLY A 396 -36.03 -2.06 -54.89
C GLY A 396 -37.43 -2.34 -54.31
N PRO A 397 -38.36 -1.34 -54.25
CA PRO A 397 -38.22 0.09 -54.58
C PRO A 397 -38.66 1.05 -53.44
N ALA A 398 -38.42 2.35 -53.66
CA ALA A 398 -38.73 3.49 -52.79
C ALA A 398 -40.22 3.91 -52.81
N PRO A 399 -40.70 4.65 -51.79
CA PRO A 399 -41.85 5.54 -51.93
C PRO A 399 -41.44 7.02 -51.97
N LYS A 400 -41.91 7.72 -53.02
CA LYS A 400 -42.27 9.16 -53.04
C LYS A 400 -43.60 9.28 -52.28
N GLY A 401 -44.04 10.35 -51.60
CA GLY A 401 -43.65 11.76 -51.47
C GLY A 401 -44.94 12.57 -51.17
N GLY A 402 -44.82 13.70 -50.46
CA GLY A 402 -45.86 14.75 -50.30
C GLY A 402 -46.48 14.82 -48.89
N GLY A 403 -46.64 15.97 -48.23
CA GLY A 403 -46.38 17.37 -48.55
C GLY A 403 -47.11 18.28 -47.53
N GLY A 404 -46.59 19.50 -47.30
CA GLY A 404 -47.24 20.65 -46.61
C GLY A 404 -47.50 20.49 -45.09
N ASP A 405 -47.45 21.50 -44.22
CA ASP A 405 -47.30 22.95 -44.36
C ASP A 405 -46.85 23.54 -43.01
N GLU A 406 -46.07 24.63 -43.12
CA GLU A 406 -46.06 25.86 -42.31
C GLU A 406 -45.85 25.88 -40.77
N ASP A 407 -44.73 26.56 -40.42
CA ASP A 407 -44.40 27.41 -39.25
C ASP A 407 -45.53 28.38 -38.78
N PRO A 408 -45.38 29.24 -37.73
CA PRO A 408 -44.43 29.30 -36.60
C PRO A 408 -45.10 29.70 -35.24
N CYS A 409 -44.33 29.78 -34.13
CA CYS A 409 -44.36 30.80 -33.04
C CYS A 409 -43.44 30.31 -31.88
N ALA A 410 -42.32 30.96 -31.56
CA ALA A 410 -42.18 32.05 -30.56
C ALA A 410 -42.79 31.70 -29.18
N GLY A 411 -42.16 31.78 -28.01
CA GLY A 411 -40.92 32.37 -27.49
C GLY A 411 -41.11 32.61 -25.97
N GLY A 412 -40.03 32.69 -25.18
CA GLY A 412 -39.98 33.17 -23.77
C GLY A 412 -40.49 32.20 -22.70
N GLU A 413 -39.88 32.05 -21.52
CA GLU A 413 -38.81 32.76 -20.80
C GLU A 413 -37.76 31.80 -20.23
#